data_AF-W2QJU7-F1
#
_entry.id   AF-W2QJU7-F1
#
_cell.length_a   1.000
_cell.length_b   1.000
_cell.length_c   1.000
_cell.angle_alpha   90.00
_cell.angle_beta   90.00
_cell.angle_gamma   90.00
#
_symmetry.space_group_name_H-M   'P 1'
#
loop_
_entity.id
_entity.type
_entity.pdbx_description
1 polymer ?
#
loop_
_entity_poly.entity_id
_entity_poly.type
_entity_poly.pdbx_seq_one_letter_code
_entity_poly.pdbx_strand_id
1 'polypeptide(L)'
;MEDEIVMFVLCKTLRKRYLLACKLDELRKRISAEILRLEWKRLVRTRYYLTRDCLKDPECSDWMVIWNNGLEENLINTTSLSRASFEQLLGRFALFYKIPAYNRAGGRPRKLQHYHQVLGLVLAFYEGSMNYTLLCLAFGIPPATLSRILNEAEAALAQALRGFSPARNVWPTLVRQKALARLVEARQPLLKYTWVFLDGKT
;
A
#
# COMPACT_ATOMS: atom_id res chain seq x y z
N MET A 1 53.30 10.34 55.72
CA MET A 1 53.55 10.40 54.25
C MET A 1 53.05 9.12 53.56
N GLU A 2 53.30 7.92 54.11
CA GLU A 2 52.80 6.65 53.54
C GLU A 2 51.27 6.50 53.62
N ASP A 3 50.63 6.87 54.74
CA ASP A 3 49.17 6.74 54.91
C ASP A 3 48.35 7.61 53.94
N GLU A 4 48.83 8.80 53.60
CA GLU A 4 48.17 9.69 52.62
C GLU A 4 48.24 9.13 51.19
N ILE A 5 49.35 8.46 50.84
CA ILE A 5 49.53 7.80 49.55
C ILE A 5 48.59 6.60 49.44
N VAL A 6 48.48 5.80 50.50
CA VAL A 6 47.57 4.65 50.57
C VAL A 6 46.11 5.10 50.44
N MET A 7 45.71 6.14 51.17
CA MET A 7 44.36 6.71 51.07
C MET A 7 44.04 7.30 49.69
N PHE A 8 45.02 7.95 49.05
CA PHE A 8 44.85 8.48 47.70
C PHE A 8 44.66 7.36 46.66
N VAL A 9 45.45 6.27 46.76
CA VAL A 9 45.34 5.10 45.89
C VAL A 9 44.00 4.37 46.09
N LEU A 10 43.53 4.24 47.32
CA LEU A 10 42.22 3.65 47.65
C LEU A 10 41.07 4.48 47.09
N CYS A 11 41.10 5.80 47.25
CA CYS A 11 40.11 6.71 46.67
C CYS A 11 40.08 6.63 45.13
N LYS A 12 41.24 6.56 44.46
CA LYS A 12 41.33 6.41 43.01
C LYS A 12 40.78 5.06 42.53
N THR A 13 41.06 3.98 43.25
CA THR A 13 40.57 2.64 42.90
C THR A 13 39.08 2.47 43.16
N LEU A 14 38.55 3.01 44.27
CA LEU A 14 37.10 3.03 44.53
C LEU A 14 36.35 3.86 43.49
N ARG A 15 36.87 5.04 43.13
CA ARG A 15 36.28 5.87 42.06
C ARG A 15 36.30 5.17 40.71
N LYS A 16 37.39 4.46 40.39
CA LYS A 16 37.50 3.65 39.15
C LYS A 16 36.50 2.49 39.14
N ARG A 17 36.34 1.79 40.27
CA ARG A 17 35.33 0.70 40.41
C ARG A 17 33.91 1.22 40.26
N TYR A 18 33.58 2.35 40.88
CA TYR A 18 32.28 2.98 40.75
C TYR A 18 31.97 3.36 39.29
N LEU A 19 32.92 4.01 38.61
CA LEU A 19 32.78 4.36 37.19
C LEU A 19 32.60 3.14 36.29
N LEU A 20 33.34 2.05 36.55
CA LEU A 20 33.19 0.80 35.80
C LEU A 20 31.83 0.14 36.06
N ALA A 21 31.34 0.16 37.30
CA ALA A 21 30.02 -0.35 37.64
C ALA A 21 28.90 0.46 36.95
N CYS A 22 29.00 1.79 36.94
CA CYS A 22 28.07 2.65 36.21
C CYS A 22 28.08 2.36 34.69
N LYS A 23 29.27 2.20 34.09
CA LYS A 23 29.39 1.83 32.68
C LYS A 23 28.80 0.45 32.38
N LEU A 24 28.98 -0.52 33.28
CA LEU A 24 28.40 -1.85 33.17
C LEU A 24 26.88 -1.81 33.24
N ASP A 25 26.32 -1.02 34.15
CA ASP A 25 24.87 -0.82 34.28
C ASP A 25 24.27 -0.14 33.04
N GLU A 26 24.95 0.86 32.50
CA GLU A 26 24.56 1.54 31.28
C GLU A 26 24.60 0.60 30.06
N LEU A 27 25.65 -0.22 29.94
CA LEU A 27 25.75 -1.23 28.89
C LEU A 27 24.64 -2.27 29.00
N ARG A 28 24.33 -2.74 30.22
CA ARG A 28 23.22 -3.68 30.46
C ARG A 28 21.88 -3.09 30.03
N LYS A 29 21.60 -1.84 30.41
CA LYS A 29 20.39 -1.11 29.99
C LYS A 29 20.29 -0.99 28.47
N ARG A 30 21.40 -0.66 27.80
CA ARG A 30 21.46 -0.57 26.32
C ARG A 30 21.20 -1.92 25.66
N ILE A 31 21.78 -3.00 26.17
CA ILE A 31 21.55 -4.36 25.65
C ILE A 31 20.08 -4.76 25.85
N SER A 32 19.52 -4.55 27.04
CA SER A 32 18.10 -4.85 27.31
C SER A 32 17.16 -4.07 26.40
N ALA A 33 17.43 -2.79 26.16
CA ALA A 33 16.65 -1.97 25.24
C ALA A 33 16.73 -2.49 23.79
N GLU A 34 17.91 -2.93 23.35
CA GLU A 34 18.06 -3.46 21.98
C GLU A 34 17.41 -4.84 21.82
N ILE A 35 17.47 -5.70 22.84
CA ILE A 35 16.72 -6.97 22.87
C ILE A 35 15.22 -6.69 22.76
N LEU A 36 14.69 -5.77 23.56
CA LEU A 36 13.26 -5.42 23.52
C LEU A 36 12.87 -4.85 22.14
N ARG A 37 13.74 -4.04 21.52
CA ARG A 37 13.52 -3.50 20.17
C ARG A 37 13.49 -4.62 19.12
N LEU A 38 14.38 -5.61 19.22
CA LEU A 38 14.42 -6.77 18.32
C LEU A 38 13.20 -7.67 18.52
N GLU A 39 12.82 -7.94 19.77
CA GLU A 39 11.61 -8.70 20.10
C GLU A 39 10.34 -8.00 19.62
N TRP A 40 10.24 -6.68 19.80
CA TRP A 40 9.11 -5.90 19.28
C TRP A 40 9.05 -5.96 17.74
N LYS A 41 10.19 -5.75 17.05
CA LYS A 41 10.27 -5.95 15.59
C LYS A 41 9.87 -7.35 15.16
N ARG A 42 10.27 -8.39 15.92
CA ARG A 42 9.89 -9.78 15.67
C ARG A 42 8.40 -10.00 15.89
N LEU A 43 7.85 -9.56 17.01
CA LEU A 43 6.44 -9.74 17.37
C LEU A 43 5.51 -9.02 16.39
N VAL A 44 5.85 -7.80 15.98
CA VAL A 44 5.15 -7.05 14.91
C VAL A 44 5.16 -7.85 13.60
N ARG A 45 6.26 -8.54 13.28
CA ARG A 45 6.37 -9.40 12.08
C ARG A 45 5.69 -10.77 12.22
N THR A 46 5.53 -11.29 13.44
CA THR A 46 5.11 -12.69 13.65
C THR A 46 3.60 -12.83 13.91
N ARG A 47 2.91 -11.79 14.41
CA ARG A 47 1.50 -11.92 14.85
C ARG A 47 0.42 -11.48 13.85
N TYR A 48 0.79 -10.86 12.72
CA TYR A 48 -0.16 -10.35 11.71
C TYR A 48 0.18 -10.79 10.27
N TYR A 49 1.09 -11.74 10.12
CA TYR A 49 1.50 -12.18 8.79
C TYR A 49 0.51 -13.21 8.24
N LEU A 50 -0.31 -12.80 7.27
CA LEU A 50 -1.09 -13.73 6.47
C LEU A 50 -0.13 -14.67 5.73
N THR A 51 -0.10 -15.93 6.16
CA THR A 51 0.63 -16.98 5.47
C THR A 51 -0.17 -17.48 4.27
N ARG A 52 0.53 -18.11 3.33
CA ARG A 52 -0.08 -18.68 2.12
C ARG A 52 -1.24 -19.64 2.45
N ASP A 53 -1.13 -20.38 3.54
CA ASP A 53 -2.10 -21.43 3.89
C ASP A 53 -3.43 -20.87 4.36
N CYS A 54 -3.46 -19.59 4.78
CA CYS A 54 -4.69 -18.88 5.14
C CYS A 54 -5.38 -18.21 3.93
N LEU A 55 -4.82 -18.34 2.72
CA LEU A 55 -5.30 -17.65 1.53
C LEU A 55 -5.94 -18.63 0.54
N LYS A 56 -7.05 -18.21 -0.06
CA LYS A 56 -7.66 -18.90 -1.20
C LYS A 56 -6.68 -18.94 -2.37
N ASP A 57 -6.85 -19.91 -3.27
CA ASP A 57 -6.20 -19.84 -4.56
C ASP A 57 -6.68 -18.58 -5.31
N PRO A 58 -5.79 -17.78 -5.94
CA PRO A 58 -6.19 -16.61 -6.72
C PRO A 58 -7.26 -16.87 -7.78
N GLU A 59 -7.32 -18.07 -8.37
CA GLU A 59 -8.36 -18.43 -9.34
C GLU A 59 -9.74 -18.65 -8.69
N CYS A 60 -9.77 -18.87 -7.37
CA CYS A 60 -10.97 -19.03 -6.56
C CYS A 60 -11.18 -17.85 -5.59
N SER A 61 -10.55 -16.70 -5.87
CA SER A 61 -10.59 -15.55 -4.97
C SER A 61 -11.91 -14.77 -5.07
N ASP A 62 -12.19 -13.92 -4.09
CA ASP A 62 -13.43 -13.11 -4.08
C ASP A 62 -13.47 -12.17 -5.30
N TRP A 63 -12.31 -11.65 -5.71
CA TRP A 63 -12.17 -10.89 -6.96
C TRP A 63 -12.65 -11.70 -8.19
N MET A 64 -12.34 -12.99 -8.29
CA MET A 64 -12.77 -13.81 -9.43
C MET A 64 -14.29 -13.97 -9.46
N VAL A 65 -14.94 -14.02 -8.30
CA VAL A 65 -16.41 -14.02 -8.20
C VAL A 65 -16.98 -12.70 -8.70
N ILE A 66 -16.40 -11.56 -8.30
CA ILE A 66 -16.81 -10.23 -8.79
C ILE A 66 -16.60 -10.12 -10.31
N TRP A 67 -15.47 -10.61 -10.80
CA TRP A 67 -15.12 -10.53 -12.22
C TRP A 67 -16.01 -11.41 -13.10
N ASN A 68 -16.30 -12.65 -12.68
CA ASN A 68 -17.06 -13.61 -13.50
C ASN A 68 -18.58 -13.47 -13.31
N ASN A 69 -19.03 -13.23 -12.08
CA ASN A 69 -20.44 -13.35 -11.70
C ASN A 69 -21.01 -12.04 -11.10
N GLY A 70 -20.18 -11.04 -10.86
CA GLY A 70 -20.58 -9.82 -10.16
C GLY A 70 -21.48 -8.92 -11.00
N LEU A 71 -22.56 -8.43 -10.38
CA LEU A 71 -23.30 -7.27 -10.86
C LEU A 71 -22.34 -6.09 -11.07
N GLU A 72 -22.62 -5.25 -12.06
CA GLU A 72 -21.80 -4.09 -12.40
C GLU A 72 -21.53 -3.18 -11.18
N GLU A 73 -22.50 -3.10 -10.28
CA GLU A 73 -22.41 -2.40 -8.98
C GLU A 73 -21.23 -2.90 -8.12
N ASN A 74 -20.99 -4.21 -8.02
CA ASN A 74 -19.90 -4.74 -7.19
C ASN A 74 -18.53 -4.40 -7.77
N LEU A 75 -18.41 -4.39 -9.10
CA LEU A 75 -17.17 -4.00 -9.77
C LEU A 75 -16.91 -2.50 -9.58
N ILE A 76 -17.94 -1.66 -9.70
CA ILE A 76 -17.87 -0.22 -9.40
C ILE A 76 -17.49 -0.03 -7.93
N ASN A 77 -18.17 -0.70 -7.00
CA ASN A 77 -17.88 -0.58 -5.57
C ASN A 77 -16.47 -1.05 -5.21
N THR A 78 -15.86 -1.96 -5.98
CA THR A 78 -14.49 -2.42 -5.73
C THR A 78 -13.44 -1.55 -6.41
N THR A 79 -13.70 -1.02 -7.61
CA THR A 79 -12.67 -0.39 -8.47
C THR A 79 -12.96 1.06 -8.86
N SER A 80 -14.12 1.57 -8.50
CA SER A 80 -14.68 2.87 -8.93
C SER A 80 -14.96 2.96 -10.44
N LEU A 81 -14.86 1.87 -11.19
CA LEU A 81 -15.07 1.85 -12.64
C LEU A 81 -16.21 0.90 -13.01
N SER A 82 -17.02 1.32 -14.00
CA SER A 82 -17.93 0.42 -14.70
C SER A 82 -17.15 -0.65 -15.47
N ARG A 83 -17.83 -1.76 -15.83
CA ARG A 83 -17.18 -2.86 -16.57
C ARG A 83 -16.58 -2.38 -17.89
N ALA A 84 -17.33 -1.56 -18.64
CA ALA A 84 -16.86 -1.01 -19.91
C ALA A 84 -15.60 -0.14 -19.76
N SER A 85 -15.57 0.74 -18.75
CA SER A 85 -14.40 1.60 -18.49
C SER A 85 -13.20 0.79 -18.00
N PHE A 86 -13.44 -0.22 -17.15
CA PHE A 86 -12.41 -1.14 -16.68
C PHE A 86 -11.78 -1.91 -17.85
N GLU A 87 -12.58 -2.49 -18.75
CA GLU A 87 -12.10 -3.26 -19.89
C GLU A 87 -11.33 -2.40 -20.90
N GLN A 88 -11.76 -1.16 -21.13
CA GLN A 88 -11.00 -0.21 -21.95
C GLN A 88 -9.62 0.09 -21.36
N LEU A 89 -9.55 0.34 -20.04
CA LEU A 89 -8.28 0.56 -19.35
C LEU A 89 -7.43 -0.72 -19.34
N LEU A 90 -8.06 -1.88 -19.15
CA LEU A 90 -7.41 -3.19 -19.14
C LEU A 90 -6.70 -3.48 -20.46
N GLY A 91 -7.35 -3.24 -21.59
CA GLY A 91 -6.75 -3.43 -22.91
C GLY A 91 -5.46 -2.63 -23.09
N ARG A 92 -5.40 -1.41 -22.53
CA ARG A 92 -4.22 -0.55 -22.58
C ARG A 92 -3.18 -0.96 -21.54
N PHE A 93 -3.61 -1.30 -20.33
CA PHE A 93 -2.76 -1.78 -19.24
C PHE A 93 -1.98 -3.04 -19.61
N ALA A 94 -2.63 -3.98 -20.30
CA ALA A 94 -2.01 -5.23 -20.75
C ALA A 94 -0.82 -5.02 -21.71
N LEU A 95 -0.71 -3.85 -22.36
CA LEU A 95 0.45 -3.52 -23.21
C LEU A 95 1.71 -3.21 -22.39
N PHE A 96 1.55 -2.78 -21.14
CA PHE A 96 2.64 -2.29 -20.28
C PHE A 96 2.97 -3.23 -19.12
N TYR A 97 1.99 -3.99 -18.62
CA TYR A 97 2.23 -5.01 -17.60
C TYR A 97 2.57 -6.34 -18.25
N LYS A 98 3.60 -7.04 -17.74
CA LYS A 98 4.04 -8.34 -18.30
C LYS A 98 3.74 -9.46 -17.32
N ILE A 99 2.91 -10.42 -17.72
CA ILE A 99 2.75 -11.69 -17.03
C ILE A 99 3.60 -12.73 -17.79
N PRO A 100 4.76 -13.14 -17.26
CA PRO A 100 5.61 -14.11 -17.94
C PRO A 100 4.92 -15.46 -18.00
N ALA A 101 4.96 -16.10 -19.17
CA ALA A 101 4.51 -17.48 -19.32
C ALA A 101 5.31 -18.39 -18.38
N TYR A 102 4.62 -19.39 -17.81
CA TYR A 102 5.26 -20.34 -16.92
C TYR A 102 6.35 -21.12 -17.65
N ASN A 103 7.56 -21.10 -17.09
CA ASN A 103 8.68 -21.92 -17.52
C ASN A 103 9.14 -22.78 -16.34
N ARG A 104 9.23 -24.10 -16.54
CA ARG A 104 9.69 -25.06 -15.52
C ARG A 104 11.09 -24.74 -14.98
N ALA A 105 11.96 -24.14 -15.81
CA ALA A 105 13.30 -23.73 -15.42
C ALA A 105 13.33 -22.38 -14.65
N GLY A 106 12.26 -21.59 -14.73
CA GLY A 106 12.18 -20.24 -14.15
C GLY A 106 11.64 -20.17 -12.71
N GLY A 107 11.45 -21.33 -12.07
CA GLY A 107 10.88 -21.42 -10.73
C GLY A 107 9.35 -21.35 -10.71
N ARG A 108 8.80 -20.87 -9.59
CA ARG A 108 7.35 -20.91 -9.35
C ARG A 108 6.61 -19.89 -10.24
N PRO A 109 5.47 -20.25 -10.85
CA PRO A 109 4.67 -19.30 -11.62
C PRO A 109 4.21 -18.13 -10.75
N ARG A 110 3.92 -16.98 -11.38
CA ARG A 110 3.31 -15.84 -10.69
C ARG A 110 1.96 -16.25 -10.09
N LYS A 111 1.56 -15.57 -9.01
CA LYS A 111 0.32 -15.90 -8.31
C LYS A 111 -0.92 -15.42 -9.07
N LEU A 112 -0.91 -14.19 -9.57
CA LEU A 112 -1.94 -13.66 -10.47
C LEU A 112 -1.53 -13.98 -11.91
N GLN A 113 -2.43 -14.65 -12.63
CA GLN A 113 -2.20 -15.12 -14.00
C GLN A 113 -2.94 -14.27 -15.04
N HIS A 114 -3.91 -13.47 -14.61
CA HIS A 114 -4.73 -12.65 -15.49
C HIS A 114 -4.51 -11.15 -15.27
N TYR A 115 -4.49 -10.37 -16.35
CA TYR A 115 -4.29 -8.92 -16.27
C TYR A 115 -5.39 -8.22 -15.47
N HIS A 116 -6.64 -8.70 -15.54
CA HIS A 116 -7.75 -8.11 -14.79
C HIS A 116 -7.58 -8.30 -13.27
N GLN A 117 -6.96 -9.38 -12.80
CA GLN A 117 -6.63 -9.56 -11.38
C GLN A 117 -5.66 -8.46 -10.92
N VAL A 118 -4.62 -8.19 -11.71
CA VAL A 118 -3.60 -7.19 -11.37
C VAL A 118 -4.16 -5.77 -11.42
N LEU A 119 -4.91 -5.42 -12.47
CA LEU A 119 -5.52 -4.11 -12.60
C LEU A 119 -6.59 -3.90 -11.52
N GLY A 120 -7.44 -4.90 -11.28
CA GLY A 120 -8.45 -4.88 -10.23
C GLY A 120 -7.83 -4.65 -8.86
N LEU A 121 -6.71 -5.30 -8.57
CA LEU A 121 -5.98 -5.14 -7.32
C LEU A 121 -5.47 -3.71 -7.13
N VAL A 122 -4.83 -3.12 -8.14
CA VAL A 122 -4.31 -1.75 -8.05
C VAL A 122 -5.43 -0.72 -7.91
N LEU A 123 -6.56 -0.91 -8.59
CA LEU A 123 -7.70 -0.02 -8.48
C LEU A 123 -8.40 -0.16 -7.13
N ALA A 124 -8.55 -1.38 -6.62
CA ALA A 124 -9.07 -1.62 -5.27
C ALA A 124 -8.17 -1.03 -4.18
N PHE A 125 -6.85 -1.00 -4.41
CA PHE A 125 -5.91 -0.31 -3.54
C PHE A 125 -6.12 1.22 -3.55
N TYR A 126 -6.33 1.83 -4.71
CA TYR A 126 -6.57 3.28 -4.82
C TYR A 126 -7.97 3.72 -4.38
N GLU A 127 -8.95 2.84 -4.46
CA GLU A 127 -10.31 3.10 -3.97
C GLU A 127 -10.32 3.37 -2.45
N GLY A 128 -9.36 2.78 -1.72
CA GLY A 128 -9.03 3.17 -0.35
C GLY A 128 -9.90 2.52 0.75
N SER A 129 -10.95 1.77 0.41
CA SER A 129 -11.76 1.05 1.41
C SER A 129 -11.06 -0.19 1.98
N MET A 130 -10.10 -0.76 1.24
CA MET A 130 -9.45 -2.02 1.60
C MET A 130 -8.05 -1.82 2.18
N ASN A 131 -7.84 -2.26 3.43
CA ASN A 131 -6.49 -2.39 3.99
C ASN A 131 -5.71 -3.56 3.32
N TYR A 132 -4.39 -3.60 3.52
CA TYR A 132 -3.52 -4.63 2.95
C TYR A 132 -3.97 -6.07 3.25
N THR A 133 -4.51 -6.32 4.44
CA THR A 133 -5.01 -7.65 4.85
C THR A 133 -6.21 -8.06 4.02
N LEU A 134 -7.17 -7.14 3.82
CA LEU A 134 -8.36 -7.39 3.00
C LEU A 134 -8.00 -7.62 1.54
N LEU A 135 -7.07 -6.85 0.98
CA LEU A 135 -6.57 -7.08 -0.38
C LEU A 135 -5.90 -8.47 -0.52
N CYS A 136 -5.11 -8.88 0.47
CA CYS A 136 -4.50 -10.21 0.47
C CYS A 136 -5.57 -11.32 0.46
N LEU A 137 -6.62 -11.18 1.27
CA LEU A 137 -7.72 -12.14 1.35
C LEU A 137 -8.55 -12.17 0.05
N ALA A 138 -8.95 -11.01 -0.46
CA ALA A 138 -9.80 -10.88 -1.63
C ALA A 138 -9.15 -11.37 -2.93
N PHE A 139 -7.82 -11.26 -3.04
CA PHE A 139 -7.04 -11.66 -4.22
C PHE A 139 -6.22 -12.95 -4.02
N GLY A 140 -6.22 -13.53 -2.82
CA GLY A 140 -5.52 -14.80 -2.54
C GLY A 140 -3.98 -14.70 -2.60
N ILE A 141 -3.41 -13.53 -2.28
CA ILE A 141 -1.97 -13.26 -2.41
C ILE A 141 -1.30 -12.86 -1.08
N PRO A 142 -0.10 -13.38 -0.76
CA PRO A 142 0.61 -12.98 0.47
C PRO A 142 1.07 -11.51 0.45
N PRO A 143 1.27 -10.87 1.62
CA PRO A 143 1.65 -9.45 1.72
C PRO A 143 2.89 -9.05 0.92
N ALA A 144 3.94 -9.88 0.93
CA ALA A 144 5.16 -9.62 0.16
C ALA A 144 4.91 -9.68 -1.36
N THR A 145 4.03 -10.58 -1.81
CA THR A 145 3.64 -10.66 -3.22
C THR A 145 2.77 -9.46 -3.61
N LEU A 146 1.83 -9.09 -2.75
CA LEU A 146 0.96 -7.91 -2.91
C LEU A 146 1.80 -6.65 -3.14
N SER A 147 2.74 -6.34 -2.24
CA SER A 147 3.58 -5.14 -2.36
C SER A 147 4.38 -5.11 -3.67
N ARG A 148 4.95 -6.25 -4.10
CA ARG A 148 5.68 -6.34 -5.36
C ARG A 148 4.76 -6.13 -6.57
N ILE A 149 3.58 -6.74 -6.57
CA ILE A 149 2.61 -6.59 -7.66
C ILE A 149 2.14 -5.14 -7.74
N LEU A 150 1.81 -4.49 -6.61
CA LEU A 150 1.40 -3.09 -6.59
C LEU A 150 2.47 -2.20 -7.23
N ASN A 151 3.73 -2.30 -6.80
CA ASN A 151 4.81 -1.48 -7.37
C ASN A 151 4.97 -1.66 -8.89
N GLU A 152 4.93 -2.91 -9.38
CA GLU A 152 5.03 -3.20 -10.82
C GLU A 152 3.77 -2.72 -11.58
N ALA A 153 2.59 -2.89 -11.00
CA ALA A 153 1.31 -2.54 -11.59
C ALA A 153 1.09 -1.03 -11.64
N GLU A 154 1.48 -0.28 -10.60
CA GLU A 154 1.42 1.19 -10.60
C GLU A 154 2.28 1.77 -11.72
N ALA A 155 3.50 1.25 -11.92
CA ALA A 155 4.38 1.68 -13.00
C ALA A 155 3.78 1.39 -14.40
N ALA A 156 3.11 0.25 -14.56
CA ALA A 156 2.41 -0.10 -15.80
C ALA A 156 1.14 0.76 -16.00
N LEU A 157 0.38 1.02 -14.94
CA LEU A 157 -0.82 1.86 -14.97
C LEU A 157 -0.46 3.31 -15.32
N ALA A 158 0.60 3.86 -14.71
CA ALA A 158 1.09 5.20 -15.03
C ALA A 158 1.45 5.34 -16.51
N GLN A 159 2.03 4.30 -17.13
CA GLN A 159 2.29 4.28 -18.57
C GLN A 159 1.00 4.12 -19.39
N ALA A 160 0.10 3.25 -18.96
CA ALA A 160 -1.19 3.04 -19.62
C ALA A 160 -2.01 4.34 -19.69
N LEU A 161 -2.00 5.15 -18.64
CA LEU A 161 -2.75 6.40 -18.59
C LEU A 161 -2.14 7.52 -19.46
N ARG A 162 -0.88 7.42 -19.88
CA ARG A 162 -0.26 8.43 -20.76
C ARG A 162 -0.99 8.49 -22.10
N GLY A 163 -1.53 9.67 -22.42
CA GLY A 163 -2.28 9.91 -23.65
C GLY A 163 -3.61 9.14 -23.73
N PHE A 164 -4.10 8.57 -22.63
CA PHE A 164 -5.39 7.89 -22.60
C PHE A 164 -6.51 8.92 -22.49
N SER A 165 -7.18 9.20 -23.61
CA SER A 165 -8.19 10.28 -23.70
C SER A 165 -9.31 10.17 -22.65
N PRO A 166 -9.88 8.98 -22.35
CA PRO A 166 -10.95 8.86 -21.35
C PRO A 166 -10.52 9.22 -19.92
N ALA A 167 -9.24 9.07 -19.57
CA ALA A 167 -8.72 9.40 -18.24
C ALA A 167 -8.03 10.77 -18.19
N ARG A 168 -8.19 11.60 -19.22
CA ARG A 168 -7.54 12.91 -19.29
C ARG A 168 -8.27 13.89 -18.38
N ASN A 169 -7.54 14.42 -17.40
CA ASN A 169 -7.99 15.58 -16.62
C ASN A 169 -7.89 16.83 -17.49
N VAL A 170 -9.04 17.35 -17.93
CA VAL A 170 -9.13 18.57 -18.73
C VAL A 170 -9.84 19.65 -17.93
N TRP A 171 -9.15 20.76 -17.70
CA TRP A 171 -9.77 21.93 -17.09
C TRP A 171 -10.79 22.55 -18.06
N PRO A 172 -12.02 22.84 -17.61
CA PRO A 172 -13.00 23.52 -18.44
C PRO A 172 -12.49 24.90 -18.88
N THR A 173 -12.82 25.32 -20.10
CA THR A 173 -12.49 26.68 -20.58
C THR A 173 -13.23 27.74 -19.76
N LEU A 174 -12.73 28.99 -19.73
CA LEU A 174 -13.37 30.08 -18.97
C LEU A 174 -14.85 30.28 -19.37
N VAL A 175 -15.18 30.11 -20.65
CA VAL A 175 -16.56 30.15 -21.15
C VAL A 175 -17.41 29.05 -20.51
N ARG A 176 -16.88 27.81 -20.46
CA ARG A 176 -17.56 26.68 -19.82
C ARG A 176 -17.68 26.86 -18.31
N GLN A 177 -16.64 27.38 -17.65
CA GLN A 177 -16.66 27.67 -16.22
C GLN A 177 -17.75 28.68 -15.86
N LYS A 178 -17.88 29.78 -16.63
CA LYS A 178 -18.97 30.77 -16.45
C LYS A 178 -20.34 30.14 -16.66
N ALA A 179 -20.49 29.28 -17.67
CA ALA A 179 -21.74 28.57 -17.91
C ALA A 179 -22.11 27.64 -16.75
N LEU A 180 -21.15 26.87 -16.23
CA LEU A 180 -21.34 26.01 -15.06
C LEU A 180 -21.69 26.82 -13.80
N ALA A 181 -21.02 27.95 -13.58
CA ALA A 181 -21.30 28.81 -12.44
C ALA A 181 -22.73 29.37 -12.45
N ARG A 182 -23.24 29.74 -13.64
CA ARG A 182 -24.65 30.15 -13.80
C ARG A 182 -25.63 29.03 -13.48
N LEU A 183 -25.31 27.79 -13.84
CA LEU A 183 -26.14 26.63 -13.50
C LEU A 183 -26.18 26.37 -11.99
N VAL A 184 -25.04 26.55 -11.31
CA VAL A 184 -24.96 26.45 -9.84
C VAL A 184 -25.76 27.58 -9.20
N GLU A 185 -25.59 28.83 -9.63
CA GLU A 185 -26.30 30.00 -9.09
C GLU A 185 -27.83 29.87 -9.30
N ALA A 186 -28.28 29.34 -10.44
CA ALA A 186 -29.69 29.08 -10.71
C ALA A 186 -30.31 28.08 -9.72
N ARG A 187 -29.52 27.09 -9.26
CA ARG A 187 -29.97 26.08 -8.27
C ARG A 187 -29.77 26.56 -6.84
N GLN A 188 -28.74 27.36 -6.57
CA GLN A 188 -28.41 27.90 -5.27
C GLN A 188 -27.93 29.36 -5.39
N PRO A 189 -28.85 30.35 -5.27
CA PRO A 189 -28.56 31.77 -5.54
C PRO A 189 -27.48 32.43 -4.66
N LEU A 190 -27.18 31.83 -3.51
CA LEU A 190 -26.12 32.30 -2.61
C LEU A 190 -24.71 31.95 -3.13
N LEU A 191 -24.57 30.96 -4.01
CA LEU A 191 -23.30 30.52 -4.57
C LEU A 191 -23.02 31.19 -5.91
N LYS A 192 -22.61 32.46 -5.87
CA LYS A 192 -22.28 33.25 -7.06
C LYS A 192 -20.86 32.99 -7.55
N TYR A 193 -20.70 32.93 -8.87
CA TYR A 193 -19.39 32.73 -9.52
C TYR A 193 -18.68 31.43 -9.14
N THR A 194 -19.41 30.47 -8.56
CA THR A 194 -18.86 29.20 -8.08
C THR A 194 -19.25 28.08 -9.02
N TRP A 195 -18.28 27.27 -9.41
CA TRP A 195 -18.50 25.98 -10.02
C TRP A 195 -17.57 24.97 -9.35
N VAL A 196 -17.98 23.71 -9.31
CA VAL A 196 -17.22 22.64 -8.68
C VAL A 196 -17.16 21.43 -9.59
N PHE A 197 -16.10 20.65 -9.44
CA PHE A 197 -15.97 19.31 -10.00
C PHE A 197 -16.16 18.31 -8.86
N LEU A 198 -16.90 17.24 -9.12
CA LEU A 198 -17.06 16.13 -8.18
C LEU A 198 -16.14 15.01 -8.65
N ASP A 199 -15.26 14.58 -7.76
CA ASP A 199 -14.42 13.40 -7.93
C ASP A 199 -14.73 12.44 -6.78
N GLY A 200 -15.20 11.23 -7.08
CA GLY A 200 -15.58 10.22 -6.10
C GLY A 200 -16.86 9.46 -6.41
N LYS A 201 -17.07 8.34 -5.71
CA LYS A 201 -18.34 7.59 -5.74
C LYS A 201 -19.43 8.40 -5.04
N THR A 202 -20.55 8.60 -5.74
CA THR A 202 -21.80 9.13 -5.16
C THR A 202 -22.57 8.05 -4.44
#